data_AF-A0A0A1CNN3-F1
#
_entry.id   AF-A0A0A1CNN3-F1
#
_cell.length_a   1.000
_cell.length_b   1.000
_cell.length_c   1.000
_cell.angle_alpha   90.00
_cell.angle_beta   90.00
_cell.angle_gamma   90.00
#
_symmetry.space_group_name_H-M   'P 1'
#
loop_
_entity.id
_entity.type
_entity.pdbx_description
1 polymer ?
#
loop_
_entity_poly.entity_id
_entity_poly.type
_entity_poly.pdbx_seq_one_letter_code
_entity_poly.pdbx_strand_id
1 'polypeptide(L)'
;MLYLTVLLVLVGQCYAKLHNYENFDLESFLSNEAKAKAFLGCVSDDSKCGSQGDLEMKNDIVEMMMTSCAGCTEKEKEKYKEGLAVLQKSVGDPQTAMFNQFANLFLWGTDPEGKNQ
;
A
#
# COMPACT_ATOMS: atom_id res chain seq x y z
N MET A 1 4.49 36.42 -2.05
CA MET A 1 4.16 35.79 -3.35
C MET A 1 4.63 34.34 -3.41
N LEU A 2 5.88 34.01 -3.06
CA LEU A 2 6.42 32.63 -3.11
C LEU A 2 5.69 31.63 -2.18
N TYR A 3 5.24 32.08 -1.01
CA TYR A 3 4.55 31.22 -0.03
C TYR A 3 3.16 30.78 -0.51
N LEU A 4 2.46 31.66 -1.23
CA LEU A 4 1.11 31.39 -1.74
C LEU A 4 1.15 30.40 -2.91
N THR A 5 2.19 30.49 -3.75
CA THR A 5 2.41 29.55 -4.86
C THR A 5 2.81 28.16 -4.34
N VAL A 6 3.60 28.08 -3.26
CA VAL A 6 3.96 26.79 -2.64
C VAL A 6 2.74 26.11 -2.02
N LEU A 7 1.86 26.85 -1.34
CA LEU A 7 0.61 26.32 -0.80
C LEU A 7 -0.35 25.82 -1.88
N LEU A 8 -0.50 26.55 -2.98
CA LEU A 8 -1.36 26.14 -4.10
C LEU A 8 -0.83 24.89 -4.82
N VAL A 9 0.49 24.76 -4.97
CA VAL A 9 1.09 23.56 -5.55
C VAL A 9 0.86 22.35 -4.63
N LEU A 10 1.07 22.49 -3.32
CA LEU A 10 0.83 21.39 -2.36
C LEU A 10 -0.63 20.92 -2.36
N VAL A 11 -1.59 21.86 -2.40
CA VAL A 11 -3.03 21.53 -2.45
C VAL A 11 -3.43 20.94 -3.82
N GLY A 12 -2.80 21.40 -4.90
CA GLY A 12 -3.06 20.89 -6.26
C GLY A 12 -2.66 19.43 -6.46
N GLN A 13 -1.64 18.94 -5.76
CA GLN A 13 -1.23 17.52 -5.84
C GLN A 13 -2.18 16.58 -5.11
N CYS A 14 -3.07 17.10 -4.25
CA CYS A 14 -4.12 16.31 -3.59
C CYS A 14 -5.35 16.07 -4.47
N TYR A 15 -5.49 16.78 -5.60
CA TYR A 15 -6.59 16.55 -6.53
C TYR A 15 -6.17 15.52 -7.59
N ALA A 16 -6.60 14.28 -7.33
CA ALA A 16 -6.78 13.21 -8.31
C ALA A 16 -5.51 12.53 -8.84
N LYS A 17 -4.82 11.80 -7.97
CA LYS A 17 -4.38 10.47 -8.42
C LYS A 17 -5.60 9.56 -8.34
N LEU A 18 -6.32 9.45 -9.47
CA LEU A 18 -7.42 8.47 -9.57
C LEU A 18 -6.76 7.11 -9.64
N HIS A 19 -6.72 6.39 -8.53
CA HIS A 19 -6.32 5.01 -8.60
C HIS A 19 -7.48 4.20 -9.21
N ASN A 20 -7.15 3.17 -10.00
CA ASN A 20 -8.18 2.35 -10.65
C ASN A 20 -8.46 1.08 -9.84
N TYR A 21 -8.43 1.18 -8.50
CA TYR A 21 -8.58 0.04 -7.59
C TYR A 21 -9.97 -0.06 -6.96
N GLU A 22 -10.93 0.79 -7.32
CA GLU A 22 -12.32 0.71 -6.81
C GLU A 22 -12.96 -0.66 -7.05
N ASN A 23 -12.64 -1.29 -8.19
CA ASN A 23 -13.14 -2.61 -8.58
C ASN A 23 -12.09 -3.71 -8.40
N PHE A 24 -10.99 -3.43 -7.70
CA PHE A 24 -9.97 -4.43 -7.44
C PHE A 24 -10.48 -5.45 -6.42
N ASP A 25 -10.47 -6.71 -6.81
CA ASP A 25 -10.89 -7.83 -5.98
C ASP A 25 -9.68 -8.43 -5.26
N LEU A 26 -9.48 -7.97 -4.01
CA LEU A 26 -8.40 -8.43 -3.16
C LEU A 26 -8.49 -9.93 -2.86
N GLU A 27 -9.70 -10.45 -2.62
CA GLU A 27 -9.89 -11.87 -2.30
C GLU A 27 -9.52 -12.76 -3.49
N SER A 28 -9.98 -12.39 -4.69
CA SER A 28 -9.63 -13.10 -5.93
C SER A 28 -8.14 -13.04 -6.21
N PHE A 29 -7.50 -11.88 -6.00
CA PHE A 29 -6.06 -11.73 -6.16
C PHE A 29 -5.28 -12.61 -5.18
N LEU A 30 -5.65 -12.61 -3.90
CA LEU A 30 -5.00 -13.41 -2.86
C LEU A 30 -5.27 -14.91 -3.00
N SER A 31 -6.42 -15.30 -3.58
CA SER A 31 -6.75 -16.71 -3.86
C SER A 31 -5.78 -17.36 -4.85
N ASN A 32 -5.11 -16.56 -5.68
CA ASN A 32 -4.07 -17.04 -6.58
C ASN A 32 -2.70 -16.95 -5.92
N GLU A 33 -2.32 -18.00 -5.21
CA GLU A 33 -1.06 -18.07 -4.45
C GLU A 33 0.17 -17.72 -5.31
N ALA A 34 0.22 -18.16 -6.57
CA ALA A 34 1.35 -17.89 -7.46
C ALA A 34 1.46 -16.40 -7.81
N LYS A 35 0.33 -15.75 -8.14
CA LYS A 35 0.29 -14.30 -8.43
C LYS A 35 0.57 -13.48 -7.19
N ALA A 36 -0.08 -13.80 -6.08
CA ALA A 36 0.13 -13.12 -4.81
C ALA A 36 1.61 -13.19 -4.39
N LYS A 37 2.21 -14.39 -4.43
CA LYS A 37 3.63 -14.58 -4.09
C LYS A 37 4.58 -13.81 -5.01
N ALA A 38 4.33 -13.81 -6.32
CA ALA A 38 5.14 -13.04 -7.26
C ALA A 38 5.04 -11.53 -7.00
N PHE A 39 3.84 -11.04 -6.73
CA PHE A 39 3.61 -9.63 -6.39
C PHE A 39 4.31 -9.25 -5.09
N LEU A 40 4.22 -10.08 -4.06
CA LEU A 40 4.90 -9.85 -2.79
C LEU A 40 6.42 -9.84 -2.95
N GLY A 41 6.97 -10.76 -3.75
CA GLY A 41 8.40 -10.72 -4.09
C GLY A 41 8.81 -9.45 -4.84
N CYS A 42 7.92 -8.87 -5.65
CA CYS A 42 8.12 -7.57 -6.29
C CYS A 42 8.07 -6.42 -5.28
N VAL A 43 7.10 -6.43 -4.36
CA VAL A 43 6.99 -5.43 -3.29
C VAL A 43 8.24 -5.44 -2.42
N SER A 44 8.72 -6.61 -2.00
CA SER A 44 9.93 -6.78 -1.17
C SER A 44 11.26 -6.55 -1.90
N ASP A 45 11.25 -6.21 -3.19
CA ASP A 45 12.45 -6.10 -4.05
C ASP A 45 13.29 -7.40 -4.15
N ASP A 46 12.75 -8.53 -3.70
CA ASP A 46 13.36 -9.87 -3.85
C ASP A 46 13.34 -10.34 -5.32
N SER A 47 12.39 -9.84 -6.10
CA SER A 47 12.19 -10.20 -7.50
C SER A 47 11.70 -9.02 -8.32
N LYS A 48 11.84 -9.10 -9.64
CA LYS A 48 11.29 -8.08 -10.55
C LYS A 48 9.77 -8.25 -10.65
N CYS A 49 9.05 -7.12 -10.69
CA CYS A 49 7.62 -7.09 -10.95
C CYS A 49 7.31 -7.69 -12.34
N GLY A 50 6.31 -8.56 -12.39
CA GLY A 50 5.98 -9.34 -13.58
C GLY A 50 5.41 -8.51 -14.72
N SER A 51 4.69 -7.44 -14.38
CA SER A 51 4.11 -6.49 -15.33
C SER A 51 4.32 -5.04 -14.89
N GLN A 52 4.15 -4.11 -15.83
CA GLN A 52 4.11 -2.68 -15.53
C GLN A 52 2.97 -2.35 -14.55
N GLY A 53 1.83 -3.04 -14.65
CA GLY A 53 0.71 -2.89 -13.72
C GLY A 53 1.07 -3.29 -12.29
N ASP A 54 1.85 -4.36 -12.10
CA ASP A 54 2.33 -4.77 -10.77
C ASP A 54 3.28 -3.72 -10.16
N LEU A 55 4.12 -3.10 -10.98
CA LEU A 55 5.02 -2.04 -10.54
C LEU A 55 4.25 -0.77 -10.13
N GLU A 56 3.24 -0.39 -10.91
CA GLU A 56 2.35 0.74 -10.58
C GLU A 56 1.56 0.45 -9.30
N MET A 57 1.00 -0.75 -9.16
CA MET A 57 0.30 -1.19 -7.96
C MET A 57 1.22 -1.19 -6.72
N LYS A 58 2.47 -1.64 -6.86
CA LYS A 58 3.48 -1.51 -5.79
C LYS A 58 3.63 -0.05 -5.35
N ASN A 59 3.89 0.85 -6.30
CA ASN A 59 4.13 2.28 -6.00
C ASN A 59 2.90 2.96 -5.39
N ASP A 60 1.71 2.63 -5.90
CA ASP A 60 0.46 3.19 -5.39
C ASP A 60 0.15 2.70 -3.97
N ILE A 61 0.34 1.40 -3.69
CA ILE A 61 0.19 0.87 -2.34
C ILE A 61 1.20 1.53 -1.39
N VAL A 62 2.45 1.72 -1.83
CA VAL A 62 3.47 2.42 -1.04
C VAL A 62 3.01 3.82 -0.67
N GLU A 63 2.53 4.58 -1.65
CA GLU A 63 2.01 5.92 -1.47
C GLU A 63 0.79 5.96 -0.53
N MET A 64 -0.18 5.06 -0.74
CA MET A 64 -1.37 4.95 0.11
C MET A 64 -1.00 4.63 1.56
N MET A 65 -0.03 3.75 1.79
CA MET A 65 0.43 3.42 3.14
C MET A 65 1.16 4.62 3.79
N MET A 66 2.08 5.26 3.08
CA MET A 66 2.84 6.41 3.59
C MET A 66 1.96 7.62 3.89
N THR A 67 0.93 7.84 3.07
CA THR A 67 0.01 8.99 3.22
C THR A 67 -1.25 8.65 4.00
N SER A 68 -1.38 7.40 4.49
CA SER A 68 -2.64 6.90 5.09
C SER A 68 -3.86 7.14 4.19
N CYS A 69 -3.70 6.91 2.88
CA CYS A 69 -4.71 7.05 1.85
C CYS A 69 -5.29 8.48 1.76
N ALA A 70 -4.50 9.51 2.02
CA ALA A 70 -4.96 10.90 2.04
C ALA A 70 -5.58 11.36 0.71
N GLY A 71 -5.08 10.85 -0.42
CA GLY A 71 -5.57 11.15 -1.78
C GLY A 71 -6.65 10.22 -2.32
N CYS A 72 -7.06 9.21 -1.56
CA CYS A 72 -7.96 8.15 -2.04
C CYS A 72 -9.43 8.60 -2.14
N THR A 73 -10.17 8.00 -3.07
CA THR A 73 -11.64 8.08 -3.11
C THR A 73 -12.27 7.34 -1.92
N GLU A 74 -13.54 7.57 -1.63
CA GLU A 74 -14.22 6.90 -0.50
C GLU A 74 -14.23 5.36 -0.66
N LYS A 75 -14.42 4.85 -1.89
CA LYS A 75 -14.36 3.42 -2.16
C LYS A 75 -12.94 2.85 -2.01
N GLU A 76 -11.93 3.60 -2.45
CA GLU A 76 -10.54 3.21 -2.26
C GLU A 76 -10.17 3.18 -0.79
N LYS A 77 -10.67 4.11 0.03
CA LYS A 77 -10.49 4.08 1.49
C LYS A 77 -11.12 2.85 2.13
N GLU A 78 -12.29 2.42 1.66
CA GLU A 78 -12.89 1.16 2.11
C GLU A 78 -12.01 -0.05 1.77
N LYS A 79 -11.52 -0.12 0.53
CA LYS A 79 -10.60 -1.18 0.09
C LYS A 79 -9.25 -1.16 0.81
N TYR A 80 -8.72 0.03 1.07
CA TYR A 80 -7.52 0.22 1.87
C TYR A 80 -7.71 -0.32 3.29
N LYS A 81 -8.84 -0.01 3.95
CA LYS A 81 -9.16 -0.54 5.27
C LYS A 81 -9.33 -2.07 5.26
N GLU A 82 -9.97 -2.62 4.23
CA GLU A 82 -10.12 -4.07 4.04
C GLU A 82 -8.74 -4.74 3.91
N GLY A 83 -7.86 -4.19 3.06
CA GLY A 83 -6.49 -4.66 2.90
C GLY A 83 -5.67 -4.59 4.18
N LEU A 84 -5.76 -3.49 4.93
CA LEU A 84 -5.12 -3.37 6.24
C LEU A 84 -5.61 -4.42 7.22
N ALA A 85 -6.92 -4.70 7.27
CA ALA A 85 -7.48 -5.72 8.15
C ALA A 85 -6.97 -7.13 7.81
N VAL A 86 -6.83 -7.45 6.52
CA VAL A 86 -6.25 -8.71 6.04
C VAL A 86 -4.78 -8.82 6.45
N LEU A 87 -4.01 -7.74 6.28
CA LEU A 87 -2.62 -7.68 6.70
C LEU A 87 -2.50 -7.87 8.21
N GLN A 88 -3.26 -7.12 9.02
CA GLN A 88 -3.31 -7.20 10.48
C GLN A 88 -3.65 -8.61 10.98
N LYS A 89 -4.62 -9.28 10.36
CA LYS A 89 -4.98 -10.66 10.70
C LYS A 89 -3.82 -11.63 10.42
N SER A 90 -3.02 -11.35 9.39
CA SER A 90 -1.85 -12.16 9.01
C SER A 90 -0.63 -11.91 9.92
N VAL A 91 -0.64 -10.83 10.73
CA VAL A 91 0.41 -10.52 11.74
C VAL A 91 0.40 -11.49 12.93
N GLY A 92 -0.75 -12.10 13.23
CA GLY A 92 -0.89 -13.03 14.34
C GLY A 92 -0.46 -14.47 14.03
N ASP A 93 -0.03 -14.78 12.81
CA ASP A 93 0.35 -16.13 12.38
C ASP A 93 1.90 -16.30 12.39
N PRO A 94 2.44 -17.36 13.05
CA PRO A 94 3.88 -17.64 13.07
C PRO A 94 4.54 -17.95 11.71
N GLN A 95 3.78 -18.16 10.62
CA GLN A 95 4.33 -18.50 9.29
C GLN A 95 4.68 -17.30 8.39
N THR A 96 4.57 -16.05 8.87
CA THR A 96 4.52 -14.89 7.99
C THR A 96 5.90 -14.26 7.73
N ALA A 97 6.77 -14.97 7.00
CA ALA A 97 7.98 -14.38 6.39
C ALA A 97 7.63 -13.14 5.53
N MET A 98 6.46 -13.17 4.90
CA MET A 98 5.84 -12.10 4.13
C MET A 98 5.57 -10.83 4.95
N PHE A 99 5.22 -10.96 6.23
CA PHE A 99 4.92 -9.82 7.10
C PHE A 99 6.18 -9.13 7.56
N ASN A 100 7.22 -9.89 7.96
CA ASN A 100 8.49 -9.28 8.36
C ASN A 100 9.11 -8.46 7.22
N GLN A 101 8.94 -8.89 5.97
CA GLN A 101 9.41 -8.13 4.81
C GLN A 101 8.57 -6.87 4.55
N PHE A 102 7.23 -6.99 4.57
CA PHE A 102 6.34 -5.85 4.39
C PHE A 102 6.49 -4.82 5.54
N ALA A 103 6.63 -5.31 6.78
CA ALA A 103 6.94 -4.50 7.96
C ALA A 103 8.32 -3.82 7.81
N ASN A 104 9.36 -4.54 7.40
CA ASN A 104 10.66 -3.91 7.16
C ASN A 104 10.69 -2.95 5.96
N LEU A 105 9.66 -2.94 5.10
CA LEU A 105 9.59 -2.01 3.96
C LEU A 105 8.75 -0.77 4.29
N PHE A 106 7.66 -0.93 5.06
CA PHE A 106 6.70 0.13 5.35
C PHE A 106 6.71 0.62 6.80
N LEU A 107 7.20 -0.20 7.73
CA LEU A 107 7.16 0.02 9.17
C LEU A 107 8.55 0.34 9.76
N TRP A 108 9.46 0.99 9.00
CA TRP A 108 10.62 1.71 9.57
C TRP A 108 10.24 2.89 10.49
N GLY A 109 9.00 2.93 10.97
CA GLY A 109 8.49 3.87 11.96
C GLY A 109 7.44 3.30 12.92
N THR A 110 7.15 1.98 12.91
CA THR A 110 6.29 1.39 13.95
C THR A 110 7.02 0.28 14.68
N ASP A 111 7.39 0.60 15.91
CA ASP A 111 7.71 -0.35 16.96
C ASP A 111 6.69 -1.51 16.95
N PRO A 112 7.10 -2.79 17.10
CA PRO A 112 6.18 -3.93 17.24
C PRO A 112 5.13 -3.76 18.36
N GLU A 113 5.28 -2.77 19.24
CA GLU A 113 4.34 -2.43 20.30
C GLU A 113 3.41 -1.23 20.00
N GLY A 114 3.39 -0.68 18.77
CA GLY A 114 2.38 0.30 18.37
C GLY A 114 2.44 1.62 19.15
N LYS A 115 3.64 2.12 19.45
CA LYS A 115 3.83 3.49 19.97
C LYS A 115 4.54 4.34 18.92
N ASN A 116 3.83 5.36 18.46
CA ASN A 116 4.34 6.41 17.58
C ASN A 116 5.56 7.08 18.22
N GLN A 117 6.67 7.18 17.48
CA GLN A 117 7.73 8.14 17.76
C GLN A 117 7.61 9.34 16.82
#